data_AF-A0A4Q3A0Z4-F1
#
_entry.id   AF-A0A4Q3A0Z4-F1
#
_cell.length_a   1.000
_cell.length_b   1.000
_cell.length_c   1.000
_cell.angle_alpha   90.00
_cell.angle_beta   90.00
_cell.angle_gamma   90.00
#
_symmetry.space_group_name_H-M   'P 1'
#
loop_
_entity.id
_entity.type
_entity.pdbx_description
1 polymer ?
#
loop_
_entity_poly.entity_id
_entity_poly.type
_entity_poly.pdbx_seq_one_letter_code
_entity_poly.pdbx_strand_id
1 'polypeptide(L)'
;MSNRAIIDAVKAMSGANNPAASLHIGTVTAVDEETYTCACRLETGGGVAMPGIKLMPNPDDGVVGFPAIDSQVLIIMQSPGDPYVIMTTEPDKLDGIANKEIYLHVDKSTVQLTPDKIVLNDGSYGGLVKVEALVERLNKIEEDINKLKKAFKDWTVKPQDGGAALREKVAGIAAGAAIPGSWAADTLVTTTVGQVENLNVLHGKD
;
A
#
# COMPACT_ATOMS: atom_id res chain seq x y z
N MET A 1 -26.23 -13.70 -61.92
CA MET A 1 -25.84 -13.37 -60.54
C MET A 1 -24.55 -12.57 -60.63
N SER A 2 -24.48 -11.33 -60.14
CA SER A 2 -23.23 -10.56 -60.21
C SER A 2 -22.24 -11.15 -59.19
N ASN A 3 -20.94 -11.12 -59.51
CA ASN A 3 -19.89 -11.58 -58.60
C ASN A 3 -19.98 -10.91 -57.21
N ARG A 4 -20.55 -9.70 -57.15
CA ARG A 4 -20.79 -8.93 -55.92
C ARG A 4 -21.78 -9.61 -54.98
N ALA A 5 -22.87 -10.19 -55.50
CA ALA A 5 -23.85 -10.91 -54.67
C ALA A 5 -23.25 -12.18 -54.03
N ILE A 6 -22.33 -12.86 -54.73
CA ILE A 6 -21.64 -14.04 -54.20
C ILE A 6 -20.62 -13.62 -53.13
N ILE A 7 -19.87 -12.54 -53.37
CA ILE A 7 -18.93 -11.98 -52.37
C ILE A 7 -19.67 -11.56 -51.10
N ASP A 8 -20.81 -10.89 -51.23
CA ASP A 8 -21.60 -10.43 -50.08
C ASP A 8 -22.20 -11.60 -49.29
N ALA A 9 -22.65 -12.66 -49.98
CA ALA A 9 -23.12 -13.88 -49.34
C ALA A 9 -22.00 -14.61 -48.58
N VAL A 10 -20.79 -14.70 -49.15
CA VAL A 10 -19.63 -15.31 -48.49
C VAL A 10 -19.22 -14.50 -47.25
N LYS A 11 -19.22 -13.17 -47.32
CA LYS A 11 -18.94 -12.30 -46.16
C LYS A 11 -19.98 -12.43 -45.05
N ALA A 12 -21.25 -12.63 -45.42
CA ALA A 12 -22.30 -12.88 -44.44
C ALA A 12 -22.14 -14.25 -43.76
N MET A 13 -21.83 -15.30 -44.52
CA MET A 13 -21.61 -16.66 -43.99
C MET A 13 -20.33 -16.78 -43.16
N SER A 14 -19.27 -16.06 -43.52
CA SER A 14 -18.00 -16.08 -42.77
C SER A 14 -18.03 -15.23 -41.50
N GLY A 15 -19.12 -14.51 -41.23
CA GLY A 15 -19.21 -13.55 -40.13
C GLY A 15 -18.40 -12.27 -40.35
N ALA A 16 -17.81 -12.07 -41.53
CA ALA A 16 -17.05 -10.85 -41.84
C ALA A 16 -17.89 -9.57 -41.76
N ASN A 17 -19.21 -9.68 -41.97
CA ASN A 17 -20.16 -8.56 -41.82
C ASN A 17 -20.78 -8.46 -40.41
N ASN A 18 -20.55 -9.43 -39.54
CA ASN A 18 -21.10 -9.47 -38.18
C ASN A 18 -20.10 -10.17 -37.24
N PRO A 19 -18.95 -9.53 -36.97
CA PRO A 19 -17.91 -10.15 -36.16
C PRO A 19 -18.41 -10.31 -34.72
N ALA A 20 -18.11 -11.46 -34.11
CA ALA A 20 -18.48 -11.76 -32.72
C ALA A 20 -17.83 -10.78 -31.71
N ALA A 21 -16.73 -10.14 -32.11
CA ALA A 21 -16.06 -9.08 -31.36
C ALA A 21 -15.55 -7.97 -32.29
N SER A 22 -15.62 -6.73 -31.84
CA SER A 22 -15.11 -5.55 -32.56
C SER A 22 -14.30 -4.66 -31.62
N LEU A 23 -13.34 -3.94 -32.18
CA LEU A 23 -12.45 -3.02 -31.46
C LEU A 23 -12.75 -1.59 -31.86
N HIS A 24 -12.91 -0.72 -30.87
CA HIS A 24 -13.25 0.68 -31.06
C HIS A 24 -12.34 1.58 -30.22
N ILE A 25 -11.91 2.70 -30.79
CA ILE A 25 -11.25 3.76 -30.02
C ILE A 25 -12.35 4.75 -29.60
N GLY A 26 -12.33 5.16 -28.34
CA GLY A 26 -13.24 6.17 -27.81
C GLY A 26 -12.53 7.15 -26.89
N THR A 27 -13.02 8.39 -26.85
CA THR A 27 -12.60 9.41 -25.89
C THR A 27 -13.48 9.36 -24.66
N VAL A 28 -12.92 9.26 -23.47
CA VAL A 28 -13.67 9.15 -22.21
C VAL A 28 -14.34 10.47 -21.87
N THR A 29 -15.61 10.41 -21.52
CA THR A 29 -16.43 11.58 -21.16
C THR A 29 -16.90 11.56 -19.71
N ALA A 30 -16.92 10.38 -19.06
CA ALA A 30 -17.25 10.24 -17.64
C ALA A 30 -16.70 8.92 -17.08
N VAL A 31 -16.47 8.88 -15.77
CA VAL A 31 -16.01 7.69 -15.03
C VAL A 31 -16.84 7.55 -13.75
N ASP A 32 -17.31 6.35 -13.47
CA ASP A 32 -18.03 5.98 -12.25
C ASP A 32 -17.21 4.93 -11.48
N GLU A 33 -16.70 5.33 -10.32
CA GLU A 33 -15.83 4.53 -9.47
C GLU A 33 -16.59 3.58 -8.55
N GLU A 34 -17.87 3.83 -8.29
CA GLU A 34 -18.71 2.94 -7.48
C GLU A 34 -19.15 1.73 -8.30
N THR A 35 -19.42 1.94 -9.59
CA THR A 35 -19.90 0.88 -10.50
C THR A 35 -18.81 0.31 -11.42
N TYR A 36 -17.58 0.85 -11.36
CA TYR A 36 -16.45 0.46 -12.21
C TYR A 36 -16.77 0.55 -13.71
N THR A 37 -17.44 1.63 -14.10
CA THR A 37 -17.82 1.90 -15.49
C THR A 37 -17.31 3.26 -15.97
N CYS A 38 -17.27 3.43 -17.29
CA CYS A 38 -17.02 4.72 -17.90
C CYS A 38 -17.99 4.96 -19.07
N ALA A 39 -18.08 6.21 -19.48
CA ALA A 39 -18.74 6.60 -20.72
C ALA A 39 -17.68 7.12 -21.69
N CYS A 40 -17.78 6.71 -22.96
CA CYS A 40 -16.87 7.15 -24.01
C CYS A 40 -17.64 7.66 -25.23
N ARG A 41 -17.07 8.63 -25.93
CA ARG A 41 -17.46 9.01 -27.28
C ARG A 41 -16.63 8.21 -28.28
N LEU A 42 -17.25 7.29 -29.00
CA LEU A 42 -16.57 6.44 -29.98
C LEU A 42 -16.14 7.26 -31.19
N GLU A 43 -14.88 7.15 -31.60
CA GLU A 43 -14.36 7.83 -32.78
C GLU A 43 -14.88 7.19 -34.07
N THR A 44 -15.11 5.87 -34.04
CA THR A 44 -15.73 5.14 -35.14
C THR A 44 -17.24 5.44 -35.23
N GLY A 45 -17.75 5.67 -36.43
CA GLY A 45 -19.21 5.78 -36.66
C GLY A 45 -19.83 7.16 -36.33
N GLY A 46 -19.03 8.22 -36.22
CA GLY A 46 -19.54 9.61 -36.16
C GLY A 46 -19.60 10.24 -34.77
N GLY A 47 -18.88 9.71 -33.77
CA GLY A 47 -18.81 10.34 -32.45
C GLY A 47 -19.96 9.99 -31.52
N VAL A 48 -20.42 8.73 -31.53
CA VAL A 48 -21.54 8.25 -30.71
C VAL A 48 -21.14 8.15 -29.25
N ALA A 49 -21.94 8.71 -28.34
CA ALA A 49 -21.75 8.54 -26.90
C ALA A 49 -22.21 7.15 -26.45
N MET A 50 -21.35 6.47 -25.70
CA MET A 50 -21.53 5.11 -25.22
C MET A 50 -21.33 5.08 -23.70
N PRO A 51 -22.42 5.04 -22.91
CA PRO A 51 -22.33 4.87 -21.46
C PRO A 51 -22.16 3.40 -21.06
N GLY A 52 -21.76 3.17 -19.80
CA GLY A 52 -21.79 1.84 -19.17
C GLY A 52 -20.71 0.87 -19.65
N ILE A 53 -19.59 1.38 -20.16
CA ILE A 53 -18.44 0.54 -20.56
C ILE A 53 -17.73 0.07 -19.30
N LYS A 54 -17.63 -1.25 -19.12
CA LYS A 54 -17.03 -1.85 -17.93
C LYS A 54 -15.50 -1.74 -17.96
N LEU A 55 -14.92 -1.45 -16.80
CA LEU A 55 -13.46 -1.37 -16.62
C LEU A 55 -12.85 -2.70 -16.18
N MET A 56 -13.66 -3.60 -15.61
CA MET A 56 -13.24 -4.94 -15.20
C MET A 56 -14.41 -5.93 -15.26
N PRO A 57 -14.16 -7.25 -15.32
CA PRO A 57 -15.21 -8.27 -15.36
C PRO A 57 -15.98 -8.41 -14.03
N ASN A 58 -15.28 -8.26 -12.91
CA ASN A 58 -15.84 -8.41 -11.57
C ASN A 58 -15.26 -7.35 -10.61
N PRO A 59 -16.06 -6.40 -10.08
CA PRO A 59 -15.63 -5.38 -9.12
C PRO A 59 -14.80 -5.85 -7.93
N ASP A 60 -15.02 -7.08 -7.46
CA ASP A 60 -14.43 -7.59 -6.22
C ASP A 60 -13.11 -8.35 -6.41
N ASP A 61 -12.65 -8.53 -7.66
CA ASP A 61 -11.52 -9.41 -7.97
C ASP A 61 -10.69 -8.87 -9.16
N GLY A 62 -9.49 -8.34 -8.87
CA GLY A 62 -8.51 -7.94 -9.88
C GLY A 62 -7.87 -6.56 -9.64
N VAL A 63 -7.23 -6.05 -10.69
CA VAL A 63 -6.64 -4.70 -10.75
C VAL A 63 -7.40 -3.90 -11.80
N VAL A 64 -7.91 -2.73 -11.43
CA VAL A 64 -8.69 -1.87 -12.33
C VAL A 64 -7.96 -0.56 -12.59
N GLY A 65 -7.90 -0.16 -13.86
CA GLY A 65 -7.40 1.15 -14.28
C GLY A 65 -8.57 2.05 -14.66
N PHE A 66 -8.68 3.22 -14.04
CA PHE A 66 -9.69 4.22 -14.40
C PHE A 66 -9.14 5.17 -15.47
N PRO A 67 -9.77 5.25 -16.65
CA PRO A 67 -9.28 6.09 -17.73
C PRO A 67 -9.50 7.58 -17.41
N ALA A 68 -8.74 8.45 -18.07
CA ALA A 68 -8.89 9.88 -17.88
C ALA A 68 -10.07 10.47 -18.61
N ILE A 69 -10.74 11.44 -18.00
CA ILE A 69 -11.65 12.28 -18.78
C ILE A 69 -10.81 12.95 -19.87
N ASP A 70 -11.35 12.94 -21.09
CA ASP A 70 -10.72 13.39 -22.33
C ASP A 70 -9.55 12.54 -22.86
N SER A 71 -9.22 11.39 -22.27
CA SER A 71 -8.26 10.45 -22.87
C SER A 71 -8.88 9.40 -23.79
N GLN A 72 -8.04 8.78 -24.62
CA GLN A 72 -8.45 7.69 -25.50
C GLN A 72 -8.36 6.33 -24.78
N VAL A 73 -9.31 5.46 -25.10
CA VAL A 73 -9.33 4.07 -24.66
C VAL A 73 -9.64 3.15 -25.84
N LEU A 74 -9.10 1.93 -25.79
CA LEU A 74 -9.50 0.85 -26.67
C LEU A 74 -10.59 0.02 -25.99
N ILE A 75 -11.71 -0.09 -26.68
CA ILE A 75 -12.92 -0.78 -26.21
C ILE A 75 -13.09 -2.04 -27.06
N ILE A 76 -13.29 -3.18 -26.40
CA ILE A 76 -13.81 -4.38 -27.05
C ILE A 76 -15.32 -4.46 -26.86
N MET A 77 -16.03 -4.70 -27.95
CA MET A 77 -17.46 -4.96 -27.94
C MET A 77 -17.69 -6.37 -28.45
N GLN A 78 -18.40 -7.20 -27.68
CA GLN A 78 -18.83 -8.52 -28.11
C GLN A 78 -20.34 -8.51 -28.35
N SER A 79 -20.80 -9.19 -29.40
CA SER A 79 -22.23 -9.35 -29.66
C SER A 79 -22.60 -10.84 -29.69
N PRO A 80 -23.32 -11.36 -28.67
CA PRO A 80 -23.83 -10.66 -27.48
C PRO A 80 -22.75 -10.48 -26.40
N GLY A 81 -22.81 -9.39 -25.62
CA GLY A 81 -21.90 -9.14 -24.50
C GLY A 81 -21.86 -7.68 -24.06
N ASP A 82 -21.26 -7.45 -22.89
CA ASP A 82 -20.97 -6.09 -22.40
C ASP A 82 -19.70 -5.54 -23.06
N PRO A 83 -19.61 -4.22 -23.27
CA PRO A 83 -18.39 -3.57 -23.72
C PRO A 83 -17.37 -3.42 -22.57
N TYR A 84 -16.10 -3.67 -22.86
CA TYR A 84 -15.01 -3.53 -21.90
C TYR A 84 -13.90 -2.62 -22.42
N VAL A 85 -13.32 -1.81 -21.53
CA VAL A 85 -12.03 -1.18 -21.80
C VAL A 85 -10.94 -2.23 -21.70
N ILE A 86 -10.11 -2.34 -22.74
CA ILE A 86 -8.98 -3.30 -22.79
C ILE A 86 -7.62 -2.62 -22.83
N MET A 87 -7.55 -1.34 -23.24
CA MET A 87 -6.36 -0.51 -23.14
C MET A 87 -6.76 0.95 -22.91
N THR A 88 -5.91 1.70 -22.22
CA THR A 88 -6.07 3.14 -21.96
C THR A 88 -4.80 3.85 -22.44
N THR A 89 -4.92 4.96 -23.18
CA THR A 89 -3.75 5.69 -23.72
C THR A 89 -3.14 6.61 -22.67
N GLU A 90 -4.02 7.28 -21.93
CA GLU A 90 -3.70 8.11 -20.79
C GLU A 90 -4.69 7.71 -19.71
N PRO A 91 -4.39 6.64 -18.97
CA PRO A 91 -5.17 6.35 -17.79
C PRO A 91 -5.05 7.55 -16.85
N ASP A 92 -6.18 8.15 -16.46
CA ASP A 92 -6.14 9.13 -15.37
C ASP A 92 -5.53 8.38 -14.20
N LYS A 93 -6.09 7.22 -13.89
CA LYS A 93 -5.62 6.29 -12.87
C LYS A 93 -5.10 5.02 -13.54
N LEU A 94 -3.84 5.04 -13.95
CA LEU A 94 -2.95 3.90 -13.73
C LEU A 94 -2.15 4.35 -12.53
N ASP A 95 -2.05 3.52 -11.51
CA ASP A 95 -1.14 3.66 -10.38
C ASP A 95 0.26 4.19 -10.78
N GLY A 96 0.41 5.52 -10.84
CA GLY A 96 1.40 6.11 -11.75
C GLY A 96 1.76 7.54 -11.42
N ILE A 97 1.08 8.56 -11.97
CA ILE A 97 1.56 9.95 -11.82
C ILE A 97 0.38 10.94 -11.70
N ALA A 98 0.45 11.74 -10.63
CA ALA A 98 -0.44 12.81 -10.17
C ALA A 98 -1.74 12.39 -9.43
N ASN A 99 -1.61 12.36 -8.09
CA ASN A 99 -2.66 12.41 -7.07
C ASN A 99 -3.45 11.13 -6.74
N LYS A 100 -2.84 9.93 -6.84
CA LYS A 100 -3.61 8.67 -6.84
C LYS A 100 -3.09 7.62 -5.87
N GLU A 101 -4.03 7.05 -5.12
CA GLU A 101 -3.83 5.93 -4.22
C GLU A 101 -4.07 4.62 -4.97
N ILE A 102 -3.20 3.64 -4.76
CA ILE A 102 -3.29 2.26 -5.26
C ILE A 102 -3.94 1.41 -4.18
N TYR A 103 -4.86 0.51 -4.54
CA TYR A 103 -5.42 -0.48 -3.61
C TYR A 103 -5.31 -1.89 -4.16
N LEU A 104 -4.68 -2.79 -3.39
CA LEU A 104 -4.68 -4.23 -3.62
C LEU A 104 -5.54 -4.90 -2.55
N HIS A 105 -6.59 -5.61 -2.96
CA HIS A 105 -7.48 -6.34 -2.07
C HIS A 105 -7.35 -7.84 -2.30
N VAL A 106 -7.17 -8.60 -1.21
CA VAL A 106 -7.23 -10.07 -1.20
C VAL A 106 -8.05 -10.51 0.00
N ASP A 107 -9.33 -10.81 -0.21
CA ASP A 107 -10.32 -11.08 0.84
C ASP A 107 -10.29 -9.97 1.91
N LYS A 108 -9.83 -10.28 3.13
CA LYS A 108 -9.75 -9.30 4.24
C LYS A 108 -8.43 -8.53 4.28
N SER A 109 -7.44 -8.90 3.49
CA SER A 109 -6.13 -8.25 3.48
C SER A 109 -6.10 -7.15 2.45
N THR A 110 -5.52 -6.00 2.81
CA THR A 110 -5.41 -4.86 1.89
C THR A 110 -4.00 -4.28 1.88
N VAL A 111 -3.57 -3.74 0.74
CA VAL A 111 -2.38 -2.91 0.62
C VAL A 111 -2.76 -1.65 -0.12
N GLN A 112 -2.66 -0.51 0.54
CA GLN A 112 -2.90 0.80 -0.04
C GLN A 112 -1.56 1.54 -0.22
N LEU A 113 -1.28 2.07 -1.40
CA LEU A 113 -0.14 2.94 -1.65
C LEU A 113 -0.65 4.33 -1.98
N THR A 114 -0.46 5.29 -1.09
CA THR A 114 -0.80 6.70 -1.31
C THR A 114 0.45 7.49 -1.68
N PRO A 115 0.33 8.76 -2.12
CA PRO A 115 1.50 9.60 -2.38
C PRO A 115 2.44 9.75 -1.18
N ASP A 116 1.91 9.63 0.05
CA ASP A 116 2.66 9.88 1.28
C ASP A 116 3.00 8.60 2.05
N LYS A 117 2.21 7.53 1.90
CA LYS A 117 2.28 6.35 2.77
C LYS A 117 1.97 5.05 2.05
N ILE A 118 2.51 3.97 2.61
CA ILE A 118 2.03 2.60 2.37
C ILE A 118 1.20 2.21 3.59
N VAL A 119 -0.04 1.75 3.40
CA VAL A 119 -0.91 1.28 4.49
C VAL A 119 -1.22 -0.20 4.24
N LEU A 120 -0.72 -1.05 5.14
CA LEU A 120 -1.05 -2.47 5.17
C LEU A 120 -2.30 -2.64 6.03
N ASN A 121 -3.31 -3.27 5.44
CA ASN A 121 -4.63 -3.44 6.02
C ASN A 121 -5.29 -2.08 6.40
N ASP A 122 -5.62 -1.84 7.67
CA ASP A 122 -6.30 -0.62 8.14
C ASP A 122 -5.37 0.41 8.81
N GLY A 123 -4.09 0.09 9.00
CA GLY A 123 -3.11 1.01 9.59
C GLY A 123 -3.29 1.30 11.10
N SER A 124 -4.20 0.62 11.80
CA SER A 124 -4.57 0.91 13.20
C SER A 124 -3.48 0.63 14.23
N TYR A 125 -2.47 -0.20 13.91
CA TYR A 125 -1.37 -0.53 14.82
C TYR A 125 -0.19 0.43 14.71
N GLY A 126 -0.26 1.46 13.86
CA GLY A 126 0.79 2.46 13.72
C GLY A 126 1.83 2.09 12.66
N GLY A 127 3.03 2.63 12.81
CA GLY A 127 4.10 2.50 11.82
C GLY A 127 4.88 1.19 11.94
N LEU A 128 5.45 0.72 10.83
CA LEU A 128 6.26 -0.49 10.80
C LEU A 128 7.51 -0.32 11.67
N VAL A 129 7.80 -1.30 12.52
CA VAL A 129 8.91 -1.24 13.49
C VAL A 129 10.27 -1.14 12.77
N LYS A 130 11.06 -0.12 13.15
CA LYS A 130 12.48 0.04 12.82
C LYS A 130 13.32 -0.82 13.76
N VAL A 131 13.52 -2.10 13.42
CA VAL A 131 14.20 -3.08 14.29
C VAL A 131 15.58 -2.60 14.76
N GLU A 132 16.41 -2.05 13.88
CA GLU A 132 17.74 -1.56 14.25
C GLU A 132 17.69 -0.44 15.29
N ALA A 133 16.80 0.54 15.11
CA ALA A 133 16.63 1.64 16.05
C ALA A 133 16.03 1.17 17.40
N LEU A 134 15.12 0.19 17.35
CA LEU A 134 14.58 -0.44 18.56
C LEU A 134 15.68 -1.18 19.33
N VAL A 135 16.52 -1.96 18.65
CA VAL A 135 17.66 -2.65 19.24
C VAL A 135 18.65 -1.67 19.85
N GLU A 136 18.95 -0.56 19.18
CA GLU A 136 19.82 0.48 19.75
C GLU A 136 19.25 1.08 21.04
N ARG A 137 17.94 1.33 21.08
CA ARG A 137 17.24 1.82 22.28
C ARG A 137 17.26 0.80 23.41
N LEU A 138 17.07 -0.48 23.11
CA LEU A 138 17.17 -1.57 24.09
C LEU A 138 18.59 -1.68 24.64
N ASN A 139 19.61 -1.69 23.78
CA ASN A 139 21.01 -1.75 24.19
C ASN A 139 21.40 -0.58 25.12
N LYS A 140 20.90 0.64 24.88
CA LYS A 140 21.13 1.78 25.80
C LYS A 140 20.56 1.53 27.20
N ILE A 141 19.37 0.93 27.30
CA ILE A 141 18.77 0.57 28.60
C ILE A 141 19.57 -0.56 29.25
N GLU A 142 19.97 -1.58 28.50
CA GLU A 142 20.80 -2.68 29.00
C GLU A 142 22.15 -2.19 29.52
N GLU A 143 22.81 -1.30 28.78
CA GLU A 143 24.06 -0.65 29.18
C GLU A 143 23.88 0.16 30.47
N ASP A 144 22.81 0.93 30.59
CA ASP A 144 22.56 1.77 31.76
C ASP A 144 22.22 0.93 33.01
N ILE A 145 21.46 -0.15 32.84
CA ILE A 145 21.21 -1.16 33.89
C ILE A 145 22.53 -1.83 34.30
N ASN A 146 23.42 -2.14 33.35
CA ASN A 146 24.73 -2.74 33.66
C ASN A 146 25.64 -1.75 34.41
N LYS A 147 25.61 -0.45 34.06
CA LYS A 147 26.29 0.61 34.83
C LYS A 147 25.75 0.68 36.26
N LEU A 148 24.43 0.65 36.45
CA LEU A 148 23.81 0.68 37.77
C LEU A 148 24.19 -0.53 38.64
N LYS A 149 24.09 -1.75 38.08
CA LYS A 149 24.52 -2.99 38.74
C LYS A 149 25.97 -2.88 39.21
N LYS A 150 26.84 -2.32 38.39
CA LYS A 150 28.23 -2.09 38.74
C LYS A 150 28.41 -1.09 39.88
N ALA A 151 27.71 0.05 39.86
CA ALA A 151 27.80 1.05 40.91
C ALA A 151 27.47 0.47 42.30
N PHE A 152 26.42 -0.36 42.39
CA PHE A 152 26.09 -1.08 43.62
C PHE A 152 27.13 -2.12 44.02
N LYS A 153 27.73 -2.81 43.04
CA LYS A 153 28.83 -3.75 43.30
C LYS A 153 30.05 -3.04 43.90
N ASP A 154 30.39 -1.84 43.44
CA ASP A 154 31.64 -1.14 43.84
C ASP A 154 31.47 -0.23 45.07
N TRP A 155 30.24 0.07 45.50
CA TRP A 155 29.95 1.02 46.58
C TRP A 155 30.59 0.68 47.94
N THR A 156 31.55 1.47 48.42
CA THR A 156 32.09 1.27 49.79
C THR A 156 31.12 1.75 50.87
N VAL A 157 30.72 0.83 51.76
CA VAL A 157 29.84 1.13 52.90
C VAL A 157 30.60 1.93 53.95
N LYS A 158 29.99 3.01 54.45
CA LYS A 158 30.49 3.75 55.62
C LYS A 158 29.69 3.37 56.87
N PRO A 159 30.29 3.50 58.07
CA PRO A 159 29.53 3.30 59.31
C PRO A 159 28.27 4.18 59.33
N GLN A 160 27.12 3.57 59.64
CA GLN A 160 25.82 4.23 59.83
C GLN A 160 25.20 4.91 58.59
N ASP A 161 25.69 4.67 57.37
CA ASP A 161 25.12 5.24 56.13
C ASP A 161 23.95 4.42 55.54
N GLY A 162 23.60 3.28 56.16
CA GLY A 162 22.58 2.35 55.67
C GLY A 162 23.00 1.51 54.44
N GLY A 163 24.21 1.71 53.92
CA GLY A 163 24.69 1.10 52.68
C GLY A 163 24.98 -0.39 52.76
N ALA A 164 25.35 -0.91 53.93
CA ALA A 164 25.49 -2.36 54.14
C ALA A 164 24.16 -3.09 53.95
N ALA A 165 23.09 -2.58 54.57
CA ALA A 165 21.76 -3.15 54.47
C ALA A 165 21.22 -3.09 53.03
N LEU A 166 21.45 -1.97 52.32
CA LEU A 166 21.05 -1.84 50.93
C LEU A 166 21.86 -2.76 50.00
N ARG A 167 23.17 -2.87 50.19
CA ARG A 167 24.03 -3.76 49.38
C ARG A 167 23.67 -5.23 49.58
N GLU A 168 23.39 -5.66 50.80
CA GLU A 168 22.97 -7.05 51.08
C GLU A 168 21.64 -7.41 50.37
N LYS A 169 20.72 -6.45 50.27
CA LYS A 169 19.46 -6.63 49.51
C LYS A 169 19.67 -6.66 47.99
N VAL A 170 20.68 -5.98 47.46
CA VAL A 170 20.94 -5.85 46.01
C VAL A 170 21.90 -6.93 45.48
N ALA A 171 22.82 -7.45 46.31
CA ALA A 171 23.85 -8.43 45.92
C ALA A 171 23.32 -9.80 45.46
N GLY A 172 22.01 -10.06 45.56
CA GLY A 172 21.36 -11.21 44.92
C GLY A 172 21.33 -11.13 43.38
N ILE A 173 21.80 -10.04 42.76
CA ILE A 173 21.69 -9.78 41.32
C ILE A 173 23.01 -9.15 40.79
N ALA A 174 23.69 -9.87 39.89
CA ALA A 174 24.65 -9.39 38.85
C ALA A 174 26.18 -9.61 38.99
N ALA A 175 26.71 -10.26 37.93
CA ALA A 175 28.09 -10.25 37.42
C ALA A 175 28.12 -9.37 36.14
N GLY A 176 29.09 -8.53 35.79
CA GLY A 176 30.39 -8.15 36.34
C GLY A 176 31.27 -7.63 35.18
N ALA A 177 31.32 -6.31 34.93
CA ALA A 177 32.31 -5.61 34.09
C ALA A 177 32.27 -4.07 34.33
N ALA A 178 33.33 -3.32 33.96
CA ALA A 178 33.51 -1.88 34.25
C ALA A 178 32.49 -0.96 33.50
N ILE A 179 32.14 0.31 33.88
CA ILE A 179 32.85 1.60 33.63
C ILE A 179 32.40 2.80 34.59
N PRO A 180 32.55 4.14 34.33
CA PRO A 180 33.04 5.17 35.27
C PRO A 180 31.96 6.20 35.70
N GLY A 181 32.37 7.23 36.46
CA GLY A 181 31.52 8.12 37.26
C GLY A 181 30.62 9.17 36.57
N SER A 182 29.78 8.80 35.60
CA SER A 182 28.73 9.70 35.07
C SER A 182 27.27 9.22 35.24
N TRP A 183 27.02 8.04 35.83
CA TRP A 183 25.68 7.44 35.84
C TRP A 183 24.57 8.33 36.44
N ALA A 184 24.86 9.10 37.50
CA ALA A 184 23.87 10.01 38.09
C ALA A 184 23.53 11.23 37.21
N ALA A 185 24.34 11.51 36.18
CA ALA A 185 24.10 12.58 35.21
C ALA A 185 23.49 12.05 33.90
N ASP A 186 23.65 10.76 33.59
CA ASP A 186 23.06 10.11 32.43
C ASP A 186 21.55 9.92 32.67
N THR A 187 20.71 10.81 32.13
CA THR A 187 19.26 10.70 32.24
C THR A 187 18.70 9.86 31.10
N LEU A 188 17.88 8.85 31.40
CA LEU A 188 17.16 8.10 30.38
C LEU A 188 16.20 9.03 29.63
N VAL A 189 16.39 9.13 28.32
CA VAL A 189 15.46 9.85 27.44
C VAL A 189 14.36 8.88 27.01
N THR A 190 13.10 9.25 27.28
CA THR A 190 11.94 8.46 26.86
C THR A 190 11.95 8.24 25.34
N THR A 191 11.80 6.97 24.94
CA THR A 191 11.66 6.61 23.53
C THR A 191 10.33 7.14 22.99
N THR A 192 10.36 7.80 21.84
CA THR A 192 9.15 8.24 21.14
C THR A 192 8.89 7.35 19.92
N VAL A 193 7.62 7.24 19.55
CA VAL A 193 7.14 6.43 18.42
C VAL A 193 7.97 6.67 17.14
N GLY A 194 8.19 7.93 16.76
CA GLY A 194 8.95 8.27 15.54
C GLY A 194 10.41 7.80 15.53
N GLN A 195 10.98 7.45 16.68
CA GLN A 195 12.34 6.91 16.79
C GLN A 195 12.40 5.42 16.46
N VAL A 196 11.32 4.69 16.71
CA VAL A 196 11.28 3.22 16.57
C VAL A 196 10.29 2.73 15.52
N GLU A 197 9.51 3.62 14.91
CA GLU A 197 8.56 3.28 13.85
C GLU A 197 8.82 4.08 12.57
N ASN A 198 8.59 3.43 11.42
CA ASN A 198 8.51 4.05 10.12
C ASN A 198 7.09 4.56 9.89
N LEU A 199 6.90 5.88 10.00
CA LEU A 199 5.58 6.51 9.86
C LEU A 199 5.08 6.60 8.40
N ASN A 200 5.94 6.24 7.43
CA ASN A 200 5.57 6.17 6.02
C ASN A 200 5.02 4.79 5.64
N VAL A 201 5.15 3.78 6.51
CA VAL A 201 4.59 2.45 6.31
C VAL A 201 3.75 2.10 7.53
N LEU A 202 2.43 2.10 7.40
CA LEU A 202 1.50 1.78 8.48
C LEU A 202 1.01 0.34 8.36
N HIS A 203 0.60 -0.27 9.48
CA HIS A 203 0.01 -1.60 9.50
C HIS A 203 -1.16 -1.71 10.48
N GLY A 204 -2.06 -2.67 10.30
CA GLY A 204 -3.05 -3.05 11.32
C GLY A 204 -4.22 -3.87 10.79
N LYS A 205 -4.53 -4.99 11.43
CA LYS A 205 -5.82 -5.73 11.42
C LYS A 205 -5.67 -6.97 12.29
N ASP A 206 -6.68 -7.26 13.10
CA ASP A 206 -6.70 -8.32 14.11
C ASP A 206 -6.67 -9.76 13.56
#